data_AF-A0A917P0N7-F1
#
_entry.id   AF-A0A917P0N7-F1
#
_cell.length_a   1.000
_cell.length_b   1.000
_cell.length_c   1.000
_cell.angle_alpha   90.00
_cell.angle_beta   90.00
_cell.angle_gamma   90.00
#
_symmetry.space_group_name_H-M   'P 1'
#
loop_
_entity.id
_entity.type
_entity.pdbx_description
1 polymer ?
#
loop_
_entity_poly.entity_id
_entity_poly.type
_entity_poly.pdbx_seq_one_letter_code
_entity_poly.pdbx_strand_id
1 'polypeptide(L)'
;MSDTILPDWFAQALDGFTTGDMVRFLEIYDPNAVHEFPIGPAPAPERLEGKEAIGEYLKSVPDRARFDSMDILSVRDIGSVRDIGGEARTEGELVIEAHGRGTFVHDGAPFEMRYVWFVKHQDRRVRNFREYVTAMSTEPRNDVTGTANEQEFPSNWGRWGADDELGTLNLITEEARARGAAEARTGRAVSLAQPIQPEPLVSGPFAPTTRDVSPVQQLMQYTGGAPATADMMLVTNHHVRSTHLDALGHQIRDGKVYPGRSLAESVTPAGVRHGSTAAFAAGIATRGVLLDLAFDGPLSAGHPITSEDFKAAEARQGVRLESGDALVVRCGWVYTIDPERPMPGISLDAVRWMHRRGVSLYAGDLGDAHPPLDPAVPGPLHRVALPLLGMPLIDVAELEELAAVCAELNRYTFLLTVAPPRIHGLTGIPVNPLAIF
;
A
#
# COMPACT_ATOMS: atom_id res chain seq x y z
N MET A 1 -9.00 -24.93 -6.74
CA MET A 1 -8.41 -24.44 -8.00
C MET A 1 -7.14 -25.25 -8.18
N SER A 2 -6.97 -25.94 -9.31
CA SER A 2 -5.89 -26.92 -9.46
C SER A 2 -4.53 -26.21 -9.45
N ASP A 3 -3.66 -26.57 -8.49
CA ASP A 3 -2.23 -26.28 -8.59
C ASP A 3 -1.71 -27.04 -9.81
N THR A 4 -1.45 -26.31 -10.90
CA THR A 4 -0.87 -26.90 -12.10
C THR A 4 0.61 -27.18 -11.80
N ILE A 5 1.11 -28.36 -12.18
CA ILE A 5 2.53 -28.68 -12.06
C ILE A 5 3.29 -27.82 -13.08
N LEU A 6 4.45 -27.28 -12.68
CA LEU A 6 5.32 -26.52 -13.58
C LEU A 6 5.64 -27.35 -14.84
N PRO A 7 5.47 -26.82 -16.06
CA PRO A 7 5.74 -27.60 -17.27
C PRO A 7 7.18 -28.10 -17.33
N ASP A 8 7.38 -29.37 -17.70
CA ASP A 8 8.71 -30.02 -17.70
C ASP A 8 9.78 -29.22 -18.46
N TRP A 9 9.42 -28.61 -19.58
CA TRP A 9 10.34 -27.82 -20.39
C TRP A 9 10.85 -26.56 -19.66
N PHE A 10 10.02 -25.97 -18.80
CA PHE A 10 10.39 -24.81 -18.00
C PHE A 10 11.12 -25.25 -16.72
N ALA A 11 10.65 -26.33 -16.07
CA ALA A 11 11.33 -26.93 -14.92
C ALA A 11 12.77 -27.31 -15.24
N GLN A 12 13.01 -27.95 -16.38
CA GLN A 12 14.35 -28.28 -16.85
C GLN A 12 15.22 -27.05 -17.12
N ALA A 13 14.64 -25.92 -17.51
CA ALA A 13 15.40 -24.69 -17.71
C ALA A 13 15.82 -24.09 -16.37
N LEU A 14 14.94 -24.12 -15.36
CA LEU A 14 15.18 -23.54 -14.04
C LEU A 14 16.34 -24.17 -13.27
N ASP A 15 16.65 -25.45 -13.50
CA ASP A 15 17.83 -26.10 -12.94
C ASP A 15 19.10 -25.26 -13.17
N GLY A 16 19.17 -24.55 -14.31
CA GLY A 16 20.27 -23.66 -14.69
C GLY A 16 20.56 -22.58 -13.64
N PHE A 17 19.56 -22.11 -12.89
CA PHE A 17 19.77 -21.15 -11.80
C PHE A 17 20.59 -21.75 -10.66
N THR A 18 20.26 -22.96 -10.22
CA THR A 18 20.94 -23.65 -9.12
C THR A 18 22.29 -24.24 -9.52
N THR A 19 22.47 -24.60 -10.79
CA THR A 19 23.74 -25.13 -11.32
C THR A 19 24.67 -24.06 -11.87
N GLY A 20 24.21 -22.80 -11.96
CA GLY A 20 24.94 -21.69 -12.60
C GLY A 20 25.02 -21.80 -14.13
N ASP A 21 24.32 -22.76 -14.75
CA ASP A 21 24.27 -22.94 -16.20
C ASP A 21 23.15 -22.09 -16.80
N MET A 22 23.42 -20.80 -16.95
CA MET A 22 22.46 -19.85 -17.53
C MET A 22 22.28 -20.02 -19.04
N VAL A 23 23.15 -20.79 -19.70
CA VAL A 23 22.97 -21.15 -21.12
C VAL A 23 21.76 -22.05 -21.25
N ARG A 24 21.60 -23.01 -20.34
CA ARG A 24 20.42 -23.88 -20.27
C ARG A 24 19.12 -23.10 -20.09
N PHE A 25 19.11 -22.07 -19.23
CA PHE A 25 17.93 -21.22 -19.09
C PHE A 25 17.67 -20.35 -20.34
N LEU A 26 18.72 -19.94 -21.05
CA LEU A 26 18.57 -19.21 -22.31
C LEU A 26 17.96 -20.07 -23.44
N GLU A 27 18.08 -21.40 -23.39
CA GLU A 27 17.59 -22.29 -24.45
C GLU A 27 16.09 -22.17 -24.68
N ILE A 28 15.29 -21.85 -23.66
CA ILE A 28 13.84 -21.72 -23.79
C ILE A 28 13.40 -20.43 -24.49
N TYR A 29 14.28 -19.44 -24.68
CA TYR A 29 13.90 -18.19 -25.34
C TYR A 29 13.81 -18.33 -26.87
N ASP A 30 12.80 -17.69 -27.45
CA ASP A 30 12.67 -17.39 -28.88
C ASP A 30 13.75 -16.36 -29.32
N PRO A 31 14.28 -16.42 -30.56
CA PRO A 31 15.27 -15.44 -31.05
C PRO A 31 14.84 -13.97 -30.86
N ASN A 32 13.55 -13.67 -31.01
CA ASN A 32 12.99 -12.32 -30.90
C ASN A 32 12.30 -12.07 -29.55
N ALA A 33 12.64 -12.87 -28.52
CA ALA A 33 12.03 -12.74 -27.22
C ALA A 33 12.36 -11.41 -26.53
N VAL A 34 11.53 -11.02 -25.59
CA VAL A 34 11.72 -9.85 -24.74
C VAL A 34 11.75 -10.29 -23.27
N HIS A 35 12.72 -9.79 -22.51
CA HIS A 35 12.76 -9.94 -21.04
C HIS A 35 12.61 -8.57 -20.39
N GLU A 36 11.67 -8.44 -19.45
CA GLU A 36 11.35 -7.19 -18.76
C GLU A 36 11.58 -7.35 -17.25
N PHE A 37 12.13 -6.32 -16.61
CA PHE A 37 12.32 -6.23 -15.17
C PHE A 37 11.58 -5.00 -14.62
N PRO A 38 10.24 -5.03 -14.51
CA PRO A 38 9.49 -3.85 -14.08
C PRO A 38 9.83 -3.41 -12.65
N ILE A 39 10.22 -4.36 -11.80
CA ILE A 39 10.69 -4.14 -10.44
C ILE A 39 11.88 -5.09 -10.24
N GLY A 40 13.09 -4.54 -10.09
CA GLY A 40 14.31 -5.32 -9.88
C GLY A 40 15.38 -4.56 -9.10
N PRO A 41 16.27 -5.27 -8.36
CA PRO A 41 17.38 -4.62 -7.69
C PRO A 41 18.32 -4.00 -8.72
N ALA A 42 18.64 -2.71 -8.55
CA ALA A 42 19.65 -2.05 -9.37
C ALA A 42 20.98 -2.81 -9.26
N PRO A 43 21.75 -2.99 -10.36
CA PRO A 43 21.64 -2.32 -11.66
C PRO A 43 20.97 -3.15 -12.77
N ALA A 44 19.88 -3.90 -12.50
CA ALA A 44 19.18 -4.64 -13.55
C ALA A 44 18.64 -3.70 -14.67
N PRO A 45 18.77 -4.08 -15.96
CA PRO A 45 18.18 -3.33 -17.06
C PRO A 45 16.64 -3.41 -16.98
N GLU A 46 15.93 -2.37 -17.39
CA GLU A 46 14.45 -2.39 -17.37
C GLU A 46 13.88 -3.37 -18.41
N ARG A 47 14.58 -3.55 -19.53
CA ARG A 47 14.12 -4.33 -20.68
C ARG A 47 15.28 -4.79 -21.56
N LEU A 48 15.19 -6.03 -22.05
CA LEU A 48 16.13 -6.65 -22.98
C LEU A 48 15.35 -7.20 -24.17
N GLU A 49 15.80 -6.85 -25.38
CA GLU A 49 15.15 -7.28 -26.63
C GLU A 49 16.09 -8.19 -27.43
N GLY A 50 15.57 -9.35 -27.83
CA GLY A 50 16.30 -10.37 -28.56
C GLY A 50 17.09 -11.31 -27.64
N LYS A 51 17.19 -12.56 -28.09
CA LYS A 51 17.87 -13.64 -27.36
C LYS A 51 19.34 -13.36 -27.08
N GLU A 52 20.00 -12.58 -27.93
CA GLU A 52 21.40 -12.19 -27.75
C GLU A 52 21.59 -11.30 -26.52
N ALA A 53 20.85 -10.19 -26.43
CA ALA A 53 20.91 -9.27 -25.28
C ALA A 53 20.48 -9.94 -23.97
N ILE A 54 19.44 -10.78 -24.03
CA ILE A 54 19.00 -11.61 -22.89
C ILE A 54 20.13 -12.56 -22.47
N GLY A 55 20.81 -13.19 -23.43
CA GLY A 55 21.91 -14.09 -23.17
C GLY A 55 23.12 -13.41 -22.53
N GLU A 56 23.49 -12.21 -22.97
CA GLU A 56 24.56 -11.42 -22.34
C GLU A 56 24.25 -11.09 -20.88
N TYR A 57 23.02 -10.70 -20.60
CA TYR A 57 22.57 -10.45 -19.24
C TYR A 57 22.60 -11.73 -18.39
N LEU A 58 21.98 -12.81 -18.85
CA LEU A 58 21.90 -14.06 -18.09
C LEU A 58 23.28 -14.66 -17.82
N LYS A 59 24.21 -14.58 -18.77
CA LYS A 59 25.60 -15.08 -18.58
C LYS A 59 26.37 -14.35 -17.49
N SER A 60 25.99 -13.11 -17.15
CA SER A 60 26.63 -12.36 -16.06
C SER A 60 25.94 -12.53 -14.71
N VAL A 61 24.84 -13.28 -14.62
CA VAL A 61 24.16 -13.59 -13.35
C VAL A 61 25.05 -14.40 -12.40
N PRO A 62 25.75 -15.46 -12.85
CA PRO A 62 26.63 -16.27 -11.98
C PRO A 62 27.82 -15.48 -11.41
N ASP A 63 28.22 -14.37 -12.05
CA ASP A 63 29.27 -13.47 -11.53
C ASP A 63 28.77 -12.59 -10.38
N ARG A 64 27.45 -12.48 -10.22
CA ARG A 64 26.78 -11.58 -9.25
C ARG A 64 26.13 -12.34 -8.11
N ALA A 65 25.51 -13.48 -8.39
CA ALA A 65 24.75 -14.25 -7.42
C ALA A 65 24.88 -15.76 -7.67
N ARG A 66 25.00 -16.51 -6.57
CA ARG A 66 24.93 -17.97 -6.55
C ARG A 66 23.64 -18.39 -5.86
N PHE A 67 22.76 -19.09 -6.57
CA PHE A 67 21.51 -19.61 -6.02
C PHE A 67 21.73 -20.99 -5.37
N ASP A 68 21.32 -21.14 -4.13
CA ASP A 68 21.27 -22.41 -3.42
C ASP A 68 19.95 -23.15 -3.69
N SER A 69 18.86 -22.39 -3.85
CA SER A 69 17.53 -22.92 -4.16
C SER A 69 16.71 -21.94 -5.00
N MET A 70 15.79 -22.48 -5.80
CA MET A 70 14.75 -21.74 -6.51
C MET A 70 13.44 -22.51 -6.33
N ASP A 71 12.73 -22.24 -5.24
CA ASP A 71 11.52 -22.96 -4.85
C ASP A 71 10.31 -22.41 -5.62
N ILE A 72 9.55 -23.27 -6.28
CA ILE A 72 8.31 -22.89 -6.94
C ILE A 72 7.17 -22.96 -5.92
N LEU A 73 6.55 -21.82 -5.66
CA LEU A 73 5.48 -21.68 -4.66
C LEU A 73 4.11 -21.92 -5.28
N SER A 74 3.88 -21.40 -6.49
CA SER A 74 2.65 -21.66 -7.24
C SER A 74 2.85 -21.47 -8.74
N VAL A 75 2.03 -22.16 -9.53
CA VAL A 75 1.98 -22.03 -11.00
C VAL A 75 0.52 -21.94 -11.42
N ARG A 76 0.20 -20.92 -12.23
CA ARG A 76 -1.08 -20.82 -12.93
C ARG A 76 -0.82 -20.77 -14.42
N ASP A 77 -1.49 -21.64 -15.16
CA ASP A 77 -1.49 -21.62 -16.62
C ASP A 77 -2.75 -20.89 -17.10
N ILE A 78 -2.56 -19.70 -17.67
CA ILE A 78 -3.62 -18.89 -18.26
C ILE A 78 -3.58 -19.19 -19.76
N GLY A 79 -4.09 -20.38 -20.12
CA GLY A 79 -4.01 -20.88 -21.49
C GLY A 79 -4.81 -20.06 -22.49
N SER A 80 -4.38 -20.08 -23.76
CA SER A 80 -5.25 -19.78 -24.90
C SER A 80 -4.96 -20.71 -26.07
N VAL A 81 -5.83 -21.70 -26.30
CA VAL A 81 -5.86 -22.40 -27.59
C VAL A 81 -6.62 -21.51 -28.58
N ARG A 82 -5.95 -21.07 -29.65
CA ARG A 82 -6.62 -20.63 -30.88
C ARG A 82 -6.01 -21.33 -32.08
N ASP A 83 -6.69 -22.40 -32.48
CA ASP A 83 -6.62 -22.92 -33.83
C ASP A 83 -7.25 -21.87 -34.76
N ILE A 84 -6.41 -21.13 -35.48
CA ILE A 84 -6.81 -20.36 -36.66
C ILE A 84 -5.82 -20.74 -37.76
N GLY A 85 -6.12 -21.81 -38.49
CA GLY A 85 -5.49 -22.07 -39.78
C GLY A 85 -4.80 -23.43 -39.99
N GLY A 86 -5.08 -24.45 -39.18
CA GLY A 86 -4.67 -25.83 -39.50
C GLY A 86 -3.21 -26.19 -39.20
N GLU A 87 -2.46 -25.30 -38.53
CA GLU A 87 -1.22 -25.64 -37.84
C GLU A 87 -1.46 -25.54 -36.33
N ALA A 88 -1.33 -26.66 -35.60
CA ALA A 88 -1.47 -26.66 -34.15
C ALA A 88 -0.30 -25.92 -33.50
N ARG A 89 -0.52 -24.68 -33.04
CA ARG A 89 0.42 -23.91 -32.23
C ARG A 89 -0.09 -23.80 -30.81
N THR A 90 0.79 -24.07 -29.85
CA THR A 90 0.49 -24.01 -28.41
C THR A 90 0.96 -22.67 -27.85
N GLU A 91 0.07 -21.68 -27.80
CA GLU A 91 0.31 -20.40 -27.12
C GLU A 91 -0.29 -20.42 -25.71
N GLY A 92 0.44 -19.85 -24.75
CA GLY A 92 0.00 -19.79 -23.36
C GLY A 92 0.80 -18.79 -22.54
N GLU A 93 0.27 -18.45 -21.37
CA GLU A 93 0.93 -17.59 -20.40
C GLU A 93 0.97 -18.29 -19.03
N LEU A 94 2.19 -18.50 -18.53
CA LEU A 94 2.40 -19.02 -17.19
C LEU A 94 2.56 -17.85 -16.22
N VAL A 95 1.88 -17.91 -15.08
CA VAL A 95 2.12 -17.06 -13.92
C VAL A 95 2.75 -17.91 -12.83
N ILE A 96 3.99 -17.63 -12.47
CA ILE A 96 4.80 -18.46 -11.56
C ILE A 96 5.22 -17.60 -10.37
N GLU A 97 4.90 -18.05 -9.17
CA GLU A 97 5.47 -17.50 -7.93
C GLU A 97 6.65 -18.37 -7.50
N ALA A 98 7.81 -17.76 -7.29
CA ALA A 98 9.03 -18.47 -6.90
C ALA A 98 9.78 -17.77 -5.77
N HIS A 99 10.60 -18.53 -5.05
CA HIS A 99 11.45 -18.06 -3.97
C HIS A 99 12.88 -18.52 -4.19
N GLY A 100 13.76 -17.59 -4.54
CA GLY A 100 15.18 -17.84 -4.68
C GLY A 100 15.93 -17.53 -3.39
N ARG A 101 16.85 -18.41 -2.99
CA ARG A 101 17.81 -18.15 -1.91
C ARG A 101 19.21 -18.42 -2.39
N GLY A 102 20.16 -17.66 -1.88
CA GLY A 102 21.54 -17.80 -2.30
C GLY A 102 22.48 -16.86 -1.60
N THR A 103 23.64 -16.64 -2.22
CA THR A 103 24.69 -15.74 -1.76
C THR A 103 25.15 -14.83 -2.89
N PHE A 104 25.38 -13.55 -2.59
CA PHE A 104 26.01 -12.63 -3.53
C PHE A 104 27.50 -12.95 -3.66
N VAL A 105 28.01 -12.90 -4.90
CA VAL A 105 29.39 -13.31 -5.19
C VAL A 105 30.41 -12.29 -4.71
N HIS A 106 30.06 -10.99 -4.73
CA HIS A 106 30.99 -9.91 -4.46
C HIS A 106 31.36 -9.76 -2.98
N ASP A 107 30.45 -10.08 -2.05
CA ASP A 107 30.62 -9.91 -0.60
C ASP A 107 30.29 -11.17 0.21
N GLY A 108 29.73 -12.21 -0.42
CA GLY A 108 29.30 -13.45 0.24
C GLY A 108 28.01 -13.31 1.06
N ALA A 109 27.32 -12.16 0.99
CA ALA A 109 26.12 -11.93 1.79
C ALA A 109 24.98 -12.84 1.32
N PRO A 110 24.22 -13.47 2.25
CA PRO A 110 23.06 -14.25 1.89
C PRO A 110 21.95 -13.34 1.34
N PHE A 111 21.14 -13.85 0.42
CA PHE A 111 19.95 -13.17 -0.07
C PHE A 111 18.74 -14.10 -0.09
N GLU A 112 17.57 -13.51 0.10
CA GLU A 112 16.28 -14.12 -0.19
C GLU A 112 15.51 -13.21 -1.16
N MET A 113 15.08 -13.76 -2.30
CA MET A 113 14.38 -13.02 -3.35
C MET A 113 13.05 -13.70 -3.68
N ARG A 114 11.98 -12.91 -3.68
CA ARG A 114 10.65 -13.36 -4.13
C ARG A 114 10.40 -12.92 -5.55
N TYR A 115 9.93 -13.85 -6.36
CA TYR A 115 9.69 -13.67 -7.77
C TYR A 115 8.21 -13.89 -8.10
N VAL A 116 7.68 -13.05 -8.99
CA VAL A 116 6.49 -13.34 -9.78
C VAL A 116 6.87 -13.20 -11.25
N TRP A 117 6.76 -14.31 -11.99
CA TRP A 117 7.07 -14.37 -13.41
C TRP A 117 5.80 -14.49 -14.24
N PHE A 118 5.68 -13.66 -15.26
CA PHE A 118 4.70 -13.81 -16.32
C PHE A 118 5.45 -14.24 -17.59
N VAL A 119 5.17 -15.46 -18.04
CA VAL A 119 5.92 -16.11 -19.12
C VAL A 119 4.98 -16.43 -20.27
N LYS A 120 4.98 -15.58 -21.28
CA LYS A 120 4.28 -15.85 -22.55
C LYS A 120 5.14 -16.73 -23.42
N HIS A 121 4.56 -17.84 -23.89
CA HIS A 121 5.27 -18.79 -24.72
C HIS A 121 4.46 -19.22 -25.95
N GLN A 122 5.16 -19.61 -27.01
CA GLN A 122 4.63 -20.36 -28.14
C GLN A 122 5.48 -21.61 -28.35
N ASP A 123 4.86 -22.79 -28.42
CA ASP A 123 5.54 -24.06 -28.73
C ASP A 123 6.77 -24.32 -27.84
N ARG A 124 6.59 -24.08 -26.54
CA ARG A 124 7.61 -24.20 -25.48
C ARG A 124 8.79 -23.23 -25.63
N ARG A 125 8.60 -22.15 -26.40
CA ARG A 125 9.55 -21.03 -26.53
C ARG A 125 8.99 -19.78 -25.89
N VAL A 126 9.74 -19.20 -24.96
CA VAL A 126 9.43 -17.93 -24.31
C VAL A 126 9.55 -16.80 -25.32
N ARG A 127 8.48 -16.02 -25.47
CA ARG A 127 8.45 -14.79 -26.29
C ARG A 127 8.48 -13.53 -25.44
N ASN A 128 7.85 -13.56 -24.28
CA ASN A 128 7.92 -12.47 -23.32
C ASN A 128 8.07 -13.08 -21.93
N PHE A 129 9.10 -12.62 -21.22
CA PHE A 129 9.36 -12.97 -19.84
C PHE A 129 9.33 -11.69 -19.03
N ARG A 130 8.36 -11.54 -18.14
CA ARG A 130 8.29 -10.39 -17.25
C ARG A 130 8.55 -10.84 -15.83
N GLU A 131 9.58 -10.25 -15.23
CA GLU A 131 10.11 -10.64 -13.95
C GLU A 131 9.92 -9.53 -12.92
N TYR A 132 9.05 -9.79 -11.94
CA TYR A 132 8.92 -8.95 -10.76
C TYR A 132 9.72 -9.61 -9.63
N VAL A 133 10.80 -8.97 -9.20
CA VAL A 133 11.63 -9.47 -8.11
C VAL A 133 11.70 -8.45 -7.00
N THR A 134 11.50 -8.92 -5.77
CA THR A 134 11.72 -8.14 -4.55
C THR A 134 12.80 -8.82 -3.72
N ALA A 135 13.89 -8.10 -3.46
CA ALA A 135 14.87 -8.54 -2.48
C ALA A 135 14.30 -8.33 -1.07
N MET A 136 14.26 -9.38 -0.26
CA MET A 136 14.05 -9.21 1.17
C MET A 136 15.38 -8.74 1.77
N SER A 137 15.38 -7.63 2.51
CA SER A 137 16.60 -7.14 3.15
C SER A 137 17.14 -8.21 4.11
N THR A 138 18.31 -8.75 3.81
CA THR A 138 19.11 -9.59 4.72
C THR A 138 20.10 -8.77 5.52
N GLU A 139 20.06 -7.43 5.42
CA GLU A 139 20.71 -6.60 6.43
C GLU A 139 20.31 -7.13 7.80
N PRO A 140 21.26 -7.26 8.76
CA PRO A 140 20.87 -7.36 10.14
C PRO A 140 19.90 -6.21 10.33
N ARG A 141 18.64 -6.53 10.65
CA ARG A 141 17.80 -5.55 11.31
C ARG A 141 18.73 -4.97 12.34
N ASN A 142 18.89 -3.65 12.37
CA ASN A 142 19.23 -3.02 13.62
C ASN A 142 18.09 -3.43 14.55
N ASP A 143 18.24 -4.62 15.14
CA ASP A 143 17.82 -4.96 16.45
C ASP A 143 18.44 -3.83 17.26
N VAL A 144 17.66 -2.78 17.39
CA VAL A 144 17.61 -2.06 18.64
C VAL A 144 17.06 -3.08 19.65
N THR A 145 17.85 -4.12 19.96
CA THR A 145 18.12 -4.53 21.33
C THR A 145 19.00 -3.44 21.95
N GLY A 146 18.58 -2.18 21.80
CA GLY A 146 18.89 -1.15 22.74
C GLY A 146 18.07 -1.53 23.96
N THR A 147 18.77 -2.00 24.97
CA THR A 147 18.33 -1.92 26.37
C THR A 147 17.49 -0.66 26.54
N ALA A 148 16.26 -0.84 27.04
CA ALA A 148 15.28 0.19 27.38
C ALA A 148 15.90 1.58 27.57
N ASN A 149 15.65 2.48 26.63
CA ASN A 149 15.57 3.90 26.92
C ASN A 149 14.08 4.27 26.93
N GLU A 150 13.68 4.93 28.00
CA GLU A 150 12.31 5.19 28.49
C GLU A 150 11.43 6.01 27.54
N GLN A 151 10.97 5.42 26.43
CA GLN A 151 9.72 5.84 25.79
C GLN A 151 8.90 4.61 25.43
N GLU A 152 8.14 4.10 26.38
CA GLU A 152 7.11 3.10 26.09
C GLU A 152 6.12 3.71 25.08
N PHE A 153 6.04 3.11 23.90
CA PHE A 153 5.03 3.46 22.91
C PHE A 153 3.67 2.96 23.41
N PRO A 154 2.59 3.73 23.25
CA PRO A 154 1.27 3.23 23.57
C PRO A 154 0.92 2.04 22.66
N SER A 155 0.23 1.04 23.20
CA SER A 155 -0.18 -0.15 22.45
C SER A 155 -1.59 -0.60 22.86
N ASN A 156 -2.33 -1.13 21.89
CA ASN A 156 -3.61 -1.82 22.08
C ASN A 156 -3.49 -3.32 21.76
N TRP A 157 -2.28 -3.87 21.64
CA TRP A 157 -2.11 -5.30 21.39
C TRP A 157 -2.78 -6.14 22.49
N GLY A 158 -3.60 -7.10 22.10
CA GLY A 158 -4.37 -7.94 23.01
C GLY A 158 -5.61 -7.27 23.64
N ARG A 159 -5.85 -5.97 23.42
CA ARG A 159 -7.00 -5.26 24.01
C ARG A 159 -8.35 -5.83 23.57
N TRP A 160 -8.45 -6.26 22.32
CA TRP A 160 -9.68 -6.82 21.72
C TRP A 160 -9.52 -8.28 21.27
N GLY A 161 -8.48 -8.97 21.78
CA GLY A 161 -8.15 -10.34 21.42
C GLY A 161 -6.97 -10.45 20.45
N ALA A 162 -6.47 -11.68 20.29
CA ALA A 162 -5.26 -11.96 19.51
C ALA A 162 -5.51 -11.99 17.98
N ASP A 163 -6.78 -12.08 17.57
CA ASP A 163 -7.21 -12.15 16.18
C ASP A 163 -7.96 -10.88 15.73
N ASP A 164 -7.85 -9.79 16.49
CA ASP A 164 -8.52 -8.52 16.16
C ASP A 164 -7.96 -7.88 14.89
N GLU A 165 -8.85 -7.55 13.95
CA GLU A 165 -8.52 -6.85 12.70
C GLU A 165 -9.16 -5.45 12.62
N LEU A 166 -9.87 -5.03 13.66
CA LEU A 166 -10.57 -3.73 13.70
C LEU A 166 -9.77 -2.66 14.45
N GLY A 167 -8.96 -3.04 15.44
CA GLY A 167 -8.17 -2.11 16.22
C GLY A 167 -9.04 -1.04 16.88
N THR A 168 -8.69 0.24 16.75
CA THR A 168 -9.46 1.34 17.37
C THR A 168 -10.86 1.51 16.81
N LEU A 169 -11.21 0.87 15.68
CA LEU A 169 -12.62 0.85 15.22
C LEU A 169 -13.54 0.08 16.18
N ASN A 170 -13.00 -0.79 17.04
CA ASN A 170 -13.76 -1.40 18.14
C ASN A 170 -14.29 -0.36 19.15
N LEU A 171 -13.77 0.88 19.13
CA LEU A 171 -14.28 1.98 19.96
C LEU A 171 -15.58 2.58 19.39
N ILE A 172 -15.94 2.27 18.15
CA ILE A 172 -17.18 2.73 17.50
C ILE A 172 -18.33 1.82 17.95
N THR A 173 -18.75 2.01 19.21
CA THR A 173 -19.92 1.34 19.78
C THR A 173 -21.22 1.82 19.15
N GLU A 174 -22.35 1.17 19.46
CA GLU A 174 -23.67 1.62 19.02
C GLU A 174 -23.96 3.07 19.46
N GLU A 175 -23.53 3.46 20.66
CA GLU A 175 -23.65 4.83 21.15
C GLU A 175 -22.82 5.82 20.34
N ALA A 176 -21.59 5.45 19.95
CA ALA A 176 -20.75 6.30 19.09
C ALA A 176 -21.38 6.47 17.69
N ARG A 177 -21.95 5.39 17.13
CA ARG A 177 -22.71 5.45 15.87
C ARG A 177 -23.93 6.35 15.99
N ALA A 178 -24.69 6.23 17.08
CA ALA A 178 -25.85 7.07 17.35
C ALA A 178 -25.48 8.55 17.52
N ARG A 179 -24.36 8.86 18.20
CA ARG A 179 -23.83 10.23 18.28
C ARG A 179 -23.51 10.79 16.89
N GLY A 180 -22.84 10.00 16.05
CA GLY A 180 -22.57 10.38 14.66
C GLY A 180 -23.85 10.63 13.87
N ALA A 181 -24.80 9.70 13.90
CA ALA A 181 -26.06 9.81 13.17
C ALA A 181 -26.86 11.07 13.56
N ALA A 182 -26.82 11.47 14.84
CA ALA A 182 -27.48 12.67 15.34
C ALA A 182 -26.87 13.99 14.82
N GLU A 183 -25.68 13.94 14.21
CA GLU A 183 -25.07 15.12 13.59
C GLU A 183 -25.63 15.44 12.20
N ALA A 184 -26.27 14.49 11.50
CA ALA A 184 -26.86 14.70 10.18
C ALA A 184 -28.22 15.43 10.26
N ARG A 185 -28.18 16.75 10.49
CA ARG A 185 -29.36 17.62 10.72
C ARG A 185 -29.82 18.36 9.47
N THR A 186 -28.89 18.76 8.62
CA THR A 186 -29.14 19.53 7.39
C THR A 186 -29.18 18.63 6.15
N GLY A 187 -28.53 17.47 6.21
CA GLY A 187 -28.33 16.56 5.08
C GLY A 187 -27.23 17.02 4.11
N ARG A 188 -26.55 18.14 4.37
CA ARG A 188 -25.45 18.62 3.53
C ARG A 188 -24.28 17.65 3.67
N ALA A 189 -23.86 17.08 2.54
CA ALA A 189 -22.73 16.17 2.45
C ALA A 189 -21.52 16.89 1.81
N VAL A 190 -20.34 16.67 2.36
CA VAL A 190 -19.05 17.15 1.84
C VAL A 190 -18.15 15.95 1.61
N SER A 191 -17.59 15.85 0.41
CA SER A 191 -16.58 14.85 0.05
C SER A 191 -15.24 15.27 0.63
N LEU A 192 -14.55 14.36 1.32
CA LEU A 192 -13.20 14.59 1.82
C LEU A 192 -12.12 13.95 0.93
N ALA A 193 -12.51 13.46 -0.25
CA ALA A 193 -11.58 12.87 -1.21
C ALA A 193 -10.97 13.90 -2.17
N GLN A 194 -9.67 13.77 -2.39
CA GLN A 194 -8.96 14.45 -3.47
C GLN A 194 -9.56 14.06 -4.84
N PRO A 195 -9.82 15.03 -5.74
CA PRO A 195 -10.21 14.72 -7.10
C PRO A 195 -9.04 14.09 -7.86
N ILE A 196 -9.27 12.92 -8.45
CA ILE A 196 -8.26 12.21 -9.23
C ILE A 196 -8.62 12.29 -10.71
N GLN A 197 -7.70 12.82 -11.51
CA GLN A 197 -7.75 12.71 -12.96
C GLN A 197 -6.90 11.50 -13.36
N PRO A 198 -7.48 10.44 -13.95
CA PRO A 198 -6.73 9.25 -14.31
C PRO A 198 -5.81 9.51 -15.51
N GLU A 199 -4.65 8.87 -15.52
CA GLU A 199 -3.76 8.85 -16.68
C GLU A 199 -4.18 7.73 -17.66
N PRO A 200 -4.04 7.91 -18.98
CA PRO A 200 -4.36 6.86 -19.94
C PRO A 200 -3.44 5.64 -19.80
N LEU A 201 -4.03 4.46 -19.60
CA LEU A 201 -3.34 3.16 -19.54
C LEU A 201 -2.96 2.62 -20.95
N VAL A 202 -2.77 3.51 -21.92
CA VAL A 202 -2.37 3.20 -23.32
C VAL A 202 -0.90 3.50 -23.58
N SER A 203 -0.24 4.23 -22.67
CA SER A 203 1.19 4.51 -22.68
C SER A 203 1.74 4.10 -21.32
N GLY A 204 2.72 3.20 -21.31
CA GLY A 204 3.43 2.85 -20.08
C GLY A 204 4.10 4.08 -19.44
N PRO A 205 4.52 3.99 -18.17
CA PRO A 205 4.60 2.78 -17.34
C PRO A 205 3.31 2.46 -16.57
N PHE A 206 3.03 1.17 -16.32
CA PHE A 206 1.87 0.67 -15.55
C PHE A 206 2.04 0.80 -14.02
N ALA A 207 2.85 1.74 -13.56
CA ALA A 207 3.01 2.13 -12.16
C ALA A 207 3.51 3.58 -12.15
N PRO A 208 3.11 4.42 -11.16
CA PRO A 208 3.65 5.76 -11.02
C PRO A 208 5.18 5.71 -10.88
N THR A 209 5.92 6.22 -11.87
CA THR A 209 7.38 6.32 -11.81
C THR A 209 7.85 7.50 -10.96
N THR A 210 6.98 8.48 -10.76
CA THR A 210 7.18 9.63 -9.88
C THR A 210 5.90 9.91 -9.10
N ARG A 211 6.00 10.72 -8.04
CA ARG A 211 4.85 11.16 -7.22
C ARG A 211 3.91 12.13 -7.94
N ASP A 212 4.32 12.64 -9.09
CA ASP A 212 3.52 13.57 -9.89
C ASP A 212 2.55 12.85 -10.83
N VAL A 213 2.81 11.56 -11.13
CA VAL A 213 1.92 10.73 -11.94
C VAL A 213 0.60 10.49 -11.19
N SER A 214 -0.49 10.37 -11.95
CA SER A 214 -1.79 10.07 -11.34
C SER A 214 -1.75 8.73 -10.60
N PRO A 215 -2.38 8.64 -9.41
CA PRO A 215 -2.51 7.38 -8.68
C PRO A 215 -3.40 6.35 -9.39
N VAL A 216 -4.19 6.79 -10.38
CA VAL A 216 -5.10 5.96 -11.14
C VAL A 216 -4.75 6.04 -12.61
N GLN A 217 -4.67 4.88 -13.25
CA GLN A 217 -4.56 4.78 -14.70
C GLN A 217 -5.81 4.09 -15.23
N GLN A 218 -6.31 4.54 -16.38
CA GLN A 218 -7.59 4.07 -16.93
C GLN A 218 -7.48 3.68 -18.41
N LEU A 219 -8.14 2.58 -18.79
CA LEU A 219 -8.35 2.18 -20.18
C LEU A 219 -9.82 1.96 -20.44
N MET A 220 -10.38 2.62 -21.46
CA MET A 220 -11.71 2.27 -21.98
C MET A 220 -11.64 0.93 -22.73
N GLN A 221 -12.33 -0.10 -22.25
CA GLN A 221 -12.49 -1.38 -22.93
C GLN A 221 -13.47 -1.30 -24.11
N TYR A 222 -14.58 -0.59 -23.93
CA TYR A 222 -15.60 -0.40 -24.97
C TYR A 222 -15.90 1.09 -25.12
N THR A 223 -15.76 1.60 -26.35
CA THR A 223 -15.98 3.02 -26.70
C THR A 223 -17.19 3.21 -27.63
N GLY A 224 -18.18 2.33 -27.52
CA GLY A 224 -19.45 2.42 -28.27
C GLY A 224 -19.65 1.37 -29.38
N GLY A 225 -18.73 0.41 -29.54
CA GLY A 225 -18.92 -0.76 -30.43
C GLY A 225 -19.78 -1.88 -29.82
N ALA A 226 -19.97 -1.86 -28.51
CA ALA A 226 -20.88 -2.71 -27.73
C ALA A 226 -22.08 -1.86 -27.25
N PRO A 227 -23.21 -2.42 -26.77
CA PRO A 227 -24.33 -1.65 -26.22
C PRO A 227 -24.00 -0.93 -24.90
N ALA A 228 -22.73 -0.92 -24.48
CA ALA A 228 -22.23 -0.30 -23.28
C ALA A 228 -20.81 0.23 -23.50
N THR A 229 -20.44 1.19 -22.67
CA THR A 229 -19.04 1.56 -22.42
C THR A 229 -18.59 0.88 -21.13
N ALA A 230 -17.35 0.39 -21.10
CA ALA A 230 -16.73 -0.12 -19.89
C ALA A 230 -15.25 0.24 -19.89
N ASP A 231 -14.66 0.30 -18.72
CA ASP A 231 -13.27 0.64 -18.49
C ASP A 231 -12.59 -0.31 -17.50
N MET A 232 -11.27 -0.25 -17.48
CA MET A 232 -10.43 -0.83 -16.45
C MET A 232 -9.62 0.26 -15.79
N MET A 233 -9.37 0.09 -14.49
CA MET A 233 -8.49 0.95 -13.74
C MET A 233 -7.35 0.14 -13.13
N LEU A 234 -6.16 0.73 -13.14
CA LEU A 234 -5.05 0.34 -12.29
C LEU A 234 -4.90 1.42 -11.21
N VAL A 235 -4.80 1.00 -9.94
CA VAL A 235 -4.86 1.90 -8.79
C VAL A 235 -3.66 1.68 -7.88
N THR A 236 -2.94 2.75 -7.58
CA THR A 236 -1.87 2.77 -6.57
C THR A 236 -2.46 3.24 -5.25
N ASN A 237 -2.73 2.29 -4.34
CA ASN A 237 -3.55 2.55 -3.16
C ASN A 237 -2.96 3.57 -2.17
N HIS A 238 -1.64 3.59 -1.99
CA HIS A 238 -0.94 4.42 -0.97
C HIS A 238 -0.30 5.67 -1.55
N HIS A 239 -0.89 6.21 -2.61
CA HIS A 239 -0.30 7.32 -3.34
C HIS A 239 -0.63 8.65 -2.66
N VAL A 240 0.35 9.54 -2.55
CA VAL A 240 0.27 10.86 -1.87
C VAL A 240 -0.66 11.88 -2.53
N ARG A 241 -1.38 11.48 -3.59
CA ARG A 241 -2.38 12.30 -4.32
C ARG A 241 -3.76 11.63 -4.37
N SER A 242 -3.95 10.55 -3.62
CA SER A 242 -5.20 9.81 -3.55
C SER A 242 -5.62 9.75 -2.10
N THR A 243 -6.79 10.29 -1.74
CA THR A 243 -7.33 10.04 -0.40
C THR A 243 -7.59 8.55 -0.24
N HIS A 244 -6.91 7.92 0.71
CA HIS A 244 -6.93 6.48 0.88
C HIS A 244 -6.98 6.08 2.34
N LEU A 245 -7.54 4.90 2.58
CA LEU A 245 -7.62 4.27 3.88
C LEU A 245 -6.49 3.24 4.02
N ASP A 246 -5.70 3.36 5.08
CA ASP A 246 -4.69 2.40 5.47
C ASP A 246 -5.28 1.29 6.33
N ALA A 247 -5.09 0.05 5.88
CA ALA A 247 -5.41 -1.12 6.67
C ALA A 247 -4.29 -1.44 7.68
N LEU A 248 -4.61 -2.22 8.70
CA LEU A 248 -3.67 -2.54 9.78
C LEU A 248 -2.45 -3.35 9.31
N GLY A 249 -2.57 -4.03 8.17
CA GLY A 249 -1.48 -4.74 7.49
C GLY A 249 -0.59 -3.87 6.59
N HIS A 250 -0.87 -2.56 6.47
CA HIS A 250 -0.03 -1.63 5.70
C HIS A 250 1.36 -1.44 6.34
N GLN A 251 1.41 -1.34 7.67
CA GLN A 251 2.64 -1.09 8.42
C GLN A 251 2.94 -2.24 9.37
N ILE A 252 4.23 -2.51 9.53
CA ILE A 252 4.76 -3.66 10.27
C ILE A 252 5.65 -3.15 11.40
N ARG A 253 5.58 -3.80 12.55
CA ARG A 253 6.48 -3.54 13.68
C ARG A 253 7.13 -4.85 14.10
N ASP A 254 8.47 -4.89 14.08
CA ASP A 254 9.27 -6.02 14.59
C ASP A 254 8.89 -7.37 13.97
N GLY A 255 8.61 -7.37 12.66
CA GLY A 255 8.16 -8.57 11.92
C GLY A 255 6.73 -9.01 12.25
N LYS A 256 5.92 -8.14 12.85
CA LYS A 256 4.54 -8.40 13.22
C LYS A 256 3.57 -7.38 12.63
N VAL A 257 2.39 -7.85 12.27
CA VAL A 257 1.22 -7.04 11.93
C VAL A 257 0.35 -6.95 13.18
N TYR A 258 -0.34 -5.83 13.39
CA TYR A 258 -1.29 -5.68 14.50
C TYR A 258 -2.26 -6.90 14.58
N PRO A 259 -2.58 -7.43 15.78
CA PRO A 259 -2.15 -7.02 17.12
C PRO A 259 -0.94 -7.84 17.63
N GLY A 260 -0.05 -8.26 16.72
CA GLY A 260 1.14 -9.08 17.02
C GLY A 260 1.27 -10.35 16.17
N ARG A 261 0.46 -10.51 15.12
CA ARG A 261 0.50 -11.63 14.17
C ARG A 261 1.79 -11.61 13.36
N SER A 262 2.32 -12.80 13.05
CA SER A 262 3.53 -12.94 12.24
C SER A 262 3.35 -12.34 10.85
N LEU A 263 4.30 -11.52 10.40
CA LEU A 263 4.31 -10.97 9.03
C LEU A 263 4.18 -12.07 7.97
N ALA A 264 4.89 -13.18 8.15
CA ALA A 264 4.91 -14.28 7.18
C ALA A 264 3.54 -14.97 7.04
N GLU A 265 2.71 -14.92 8.08
CA GLU A 265 1.33 -15.45 8.05
C GLU A 265 0.34 -14.41 7.51
N SER A 266 0.59 -13.13 7.78
CA SER A 266 -0.33 -12.02 7.48
C SER A 266 -0.22 -11.49 6.05
N VAL A 267 0.97 -11.45 5.45
CA VAL A 267 1.19 -10.78 4.14
C VAL A 267 1.93 -11.71 3.18
N THR A 268 1.34 -11.90 2.00
CA THR A 268 1.90 -12.75 0.92
C THR A 268 1.91 -11.99 -0.41
N PRO A 269 2.63 -12.46 -1.44
CA PRO A 269 2.58 -11.83 -2.77
C PRO A 269 1.17 -11.83 -3.38
N ALA A 270 0.34 -12.80 -3.00
CA ALA A 270 -1.07 -12.88 -3.40
C ALA A 270 -1.99 -11.94 -2.61
N GLY A 271 -1.48 -11.21 -1.61
CA GLY A 271 -2.23 -10.24 -0.81
C GLY A 271 -2.14 -10.44 0.70
N VAL A 272 -2.84 -9.57 1.42
CA VAL A 272 -2.96 -9.52 2.88
C VAL A 272 -4.03 -10.50 3.39
N ARG A 273 -3.63 -11.45 4.22
CA ARG A 273 -4.51 -12.45 4.86
C ARG A 273 -5.07 -11.99 6.21
N HIS A 274 -4.37 -11.09 6.90
CA HIS A 274 -4.77 -10.55 8.20
C HIS A 274 -4.42 -9.06 8.28
N GLY A 275 -5.34 -8.24 8.81
CA GLY A 275 -5.24 -6.79 8.85
C GLY A 275 -5.51 -6.14 7.50
N SER A 276 -6.30 -6.78 6.62
CA SER A 276 -6.68 -6.22 5.32
C SER A 276 -7.85 -5.24 5.41
N THR A 277 -8.05 -4.41 4.40
CA THR A 277 -9.21 -3.49 4.31
C THR A 277 -10.56 -4.20 4.42
N ALA A 278 -10.63 -5.51 4.11
CA ALA A 278 -11.86 -6.28 4.19
C ALA A 278 -12.43 -6.40 5.61
N ALA A 279 -11.60 -6.25 6.66
CA ALA A 279 -12.08 -6.18 8.03
C ALA A 279 -13.05 -5.00 8.24
N PHE A 280 -12.92 -3.94 7.43
CA PHE A 280 -13.72 -2.72 7.51
C PHE A 280 -14.98 -2.76 6.62
N ALA A 281 -15.33 -3.92 6.06
CA ALA A 281 -16.42 -4.12 5.09
C ALA A 281 -17.83 -3.77 5.58
N ALA A 282 -18.02 -3.60 6.90
CA ALA A 282 -19.26 -3.11 7.50
C ALA A 282 -19.42 -1.58 7.38
N GLY A 283 -18.38 -0.88 6.91
CA GLY A 283 -18.32 0.57 6.85
C GLY A 283 -17.98 1.19 8.21
N ILE A 284 -17.38 2.36 8.15
CA ILE A 284 -17.05 3.20 9.29
C ILE A 284 -18.11 4.30 9.30
N ALA A 285 -18.91 4.35 10.36
CA ALA A 285 -19.91 5.39 10.56
C ALA A 285 -19.83 5.82 12.01
N THR A 286 -19.38 7.04 12.26
CA THR A 286 -19.20 7.58 13.62
C THR A 286 -19.26 9.11 13.58
N ARG A 287 -19.20 9.77 14.73
CA ARG A 287 -19.04 11.23 14.77
C ARG A 287 -17.62 11.60 14.34
N GLY A 288 -17.50 12.38 13.27
CA GLY A 288 -16.27 13.08 12.91
C GLY A 288 -16.18 14.41 13.65
N VAL A 289 -14.97 14.76 14.09
CA VAL A 289 -14.66 16.06 14.69
C VAL A 289 -13.53 16.71 13.92
N LEU A 290 -13.79 17.86 13.28
CA LEU A 290 -12.76 18.65 12.64
C LEU A 290 -12.03 19.50 13.67
N LEU A 291 -10.72 19.27 13.81
CA LEU A 291 -9.78 20.20 14.43
C LEU A 291 -9.05 20.98 13.33
N ASP A 292 -9.65 22.08 12.90
CA ASP A 292 -9.01 23.03 11.96
C ASP A 292 -7.88 23.80 12.64
N LEU A 293 -6.63 23.38 12.39
CA LEU A 293 -5.42 24.03 12.88
C LEU A 293 -4.99 25.20 11.98
N ALA A 294 -5.56 25.31 10.79
CA ALA A 294 -5.21 26.30 9.77
C ALA A 294 -6.29 27.37 9.57
N PHE A 295 -6.97 27.72 10.65
CA PHE A 295 -8.07 28.70 10.67
C PHE A 295 -7.62 30.12 10.29
N ASP A 296 -6.34 30.44 10.49
CA ASP A 296 -5.69 31.72 10.15
C ASP A 296 -4.68 31.59 9.00
N GLY A 297 -4.71 30.46 8.28
CA GLY A 297 -3.81 30.12 7.19
C GLY A 297 -3.06 28.81 7.44
N PRO A 298 -2.27 28.34 6.47
CA PRO A 298 -1.51 27.10 6.60
C PRO A 298 -0.54 27.13 7.79
N LEU A 299 -0.36 25.98 8.45
CA LEU A 299 0.68 25.81 9.48
C LEU A 299 2.07 26.17 8.94
N SER A 300 2.98 26.60 9.83
CA SER A 300 4.37 26.87 9.46
C SER A 300 5.10 25.60 9.03
N ALA A 301 6.08 25.74 8.11
CA ALA A 301 6.91 24.62 7.67
C ALA A 301 7.61 23.96 8.85
N GLY A 302 7.58 22.62 8.90
CA GLY A 302 8.20 21.82 9.96
C GLY A 302 7.49 21.90 11.32
N HIS A 303 6.28 22.48 11.41
CA HIS A 303 5.55 22.58 12.67
C HIS A 303 5.24 21.19 13.25
N PRO A 304 5.70 20.88 14.49
CA PRO A 304 5.32 19.66 15.17
C PRO A 304 3.88 19.78 15.67
N ILE A 305 2.97 18.96 15.15
CA ILE A 305 1.57 18.94 15.59
C ILE A 305 1.48 18.10 16.86
N THR A 306 1.12 18.74 17.96
CA THR A 306 1.12 18.20 19.33
C THR A 306 -0.28 18.09 19.91
N SER A 307 -0.39 17.49 21.11
CA SER A 307 -1.67 17.48 21.83
C SER A 307 -2.12 18.87 22.28
N GLU A 308 -1.23 19.85 22.40
CA GLU A 308 -1.60 21.23 22.73
C GLU A 308 -2.30 21.92 21.55
N ASP A 309 -1.86 21.67 20.31
CA ASP A 309 -2.55 22.17 19.11
C ASP A 309 -3.99 21.63 19.05
N PHE A 310 -4.19 20.35 19.37
CA PHE A 310 -5.52 19.75 19.43
C PHE A 310 -6.39 20.36 20.53
N LYS A 311 -5.86 20.54 21.75
CA LYS A 311 -6.61 21.17 22.85
C LYS A 311 -6.96 22.62 22.53
N ALA A 312 -6.06 23.36 21.89
CA ALA A 312 -6.30 24.72 21.47
C ALA A 312 -7.40 24.80 20.40
N ALA A 313 -7.41 23.87 19.45
CA ALA A 313 -8.48 23.77 18.45
C ALA A 313 -9.83 23.42 19.09
N GLU A 314 -9.88 22.40 19.98
CA GLU A 314 -11.08 22.04 20.74
C GLU A 314 -11.67 23.26 21.48
N ALA A 315 -10.82 24.01 22.19
CA ALA A 315 -11.22 25.20 22.92
C ALA A 315 -11.74 26.32 22.01
N ARG A 316 -11.08 26.57 20.87
CA ARG A 316 -11.47 27.59 19.89
C ARG A 316 -12.81 27.26 19.22
N GLN A 317 -13.02 25.99 18.88
CA GLN A 317 -14.18 25.51 18.13
C GLN A 317 -15.36 25.13 19.04
N GLY A 318 -15.16 25.11 20.35
CA GLY A 318 -16.19 24.70 21.30
C GLY A 318 -16.58 23.23 21.17
N VAL A 319 -15.65 22.38 20.74
CA VAL A 319 -15.87 20.94 20.54
C VAL A 319 -15.03 20.12 21.50
N ARG A 320 -15.42 18.85 21.68
CA ARG A 320 -14.70 17.89 22.51
C ARG A 320 -14.81 16.51 21.87
N LEU A 321 -13.69 15.90 21.52
CA LEU A 321 -13.63 14.50 21.11
C LEU A 321 -14.10 13.59 22.25
N GLU A 322 -14.83 12.55 21.89
CA GLU A 322 -15.23 11.46 22.77
C GLU A 322 -14.68 10.13 22.25
N SER A 323 -14.60 9.11 23.10
CA SER A 323 -14.16 7.79 22.67
C SER A 323 -15.08 7.24 21.57
N GLY A 324 -14.49 6.73 20.50
CA GLY A 324 -15.21 6.25 19.32
C GLY A 324 -15.38 7.30 18.22
N ASP A 325 -15.08 8.57 18.48
CA ASP A 325 -15.11 9.61 17.45
C ASP A 325 -13.92 9.44 16.48
N ALA A 326 -14.08 9.93 15.25
CA ALA A 326 -12.99 10.07 14.29
C ALA A 326 -12.41 11.49 14.39
N LEU A 327 -11.08 11.58 14.45
CA LEU A 327 -10.37 12.86 14.47
C LEU A 327 -10.03 13.25 13.03
N VAL A 328 -10.52 14.42 12.61
CA VAL A 328 -10.19 15.03 11.31
C VAL A 328 -9.34 16.26 11.55
N VAL A 329 -8.13 16.34 10.98
CA VAL A 329 -7.19 17.46 11.21
C VAL A 329 -6.91 18.17 9.91
N ARG A 330 -7.16 19.48 9.88
CA ARG A 330 -6.76 20.33 8.76
C ARG A 330 -5.52 21.14 9.13
N CYS A 331 -4.46 20.97 8.36
CA CYS A 331 -3.20 21.70 8.47
C CYS A 331 -3.10 22.85 7.46
N GLY A 332 -3.95 22.87 6.42
CA GLY A 332 -3.93 23.85 5.34
C GLY A 332 -2.83 23.59 4.33
N TRP A 333 -2.42 22.33 4.16
CA TRP A 333 -1.30 21.94 3.31
C TRP A 333 -1.73 20.97 2.22
N VAL A 334 -1.08 21.09 1.07
CA VAL A 334 -1.05 20.04 0.05
C VAL A 334 0.22 19.24 0.28
N TYR A 335 0.10 17.91 0.28
CA TYR A 335 1.25 17.02 0.43
C TYR A 335 2.29 17.32 -0.65
N THR A 336 3.51 17.69 -0.24
CA THR A 336 4.63 17.98 -1.14
C THR A 336 5.95 17.71 -0.43
N ILE A 337 6.85 16.96 -1.07
CA ILE A 337 8.19 16.72 -0.54
C ILE A 337 9.12 17.77 -1.14
N ASP A 338 9.46 18.77 -0.34
CA ASP A 338 10.37 19.85 -0.68
C ASP A 338 11.48 19.92 0.39
N PRO A 339 12.74 19.62 0.06
CA PRO A 339 13.86 19.70 1.01
C PRO A 339 14.02 21.08 1.67
N GLU A 340 13.62 22.15 0.99
CA GLU A 340 13.73 23.53 1.50
C GLU A 340 12.51 23.95 2.34
N ARG A 341 11.42 23.17 2.26
CA ARG A 341 10.16 23.45 2.95
C ARG A 341 9.68 22.19 3.68
N PRO A 342 10.21 21.92 4.88
CA PRO A 342 9.83 20.74 5.65
C PRO A 342 8.32 20.76 5.94
N MET A 343 7.69 19.60 5.84
CA MET A 343 6.27 19.46 6.10
C MET A 343 6.00 19.46 7.61
N PRO A 344 4.92 20.11 8.08
CA PRO A 344 4.35 19.82 9.39
C PRO A 344 4.01 18.34 9.52
N GLY A 345 3.89 17.85 10.74
CA GLY A 345 3.38 16.51 10.93
C GLY A 345 3.07 16.14 12.36
N ILE A 346 2.36 15.03 12.51
CA ILE A 346 1.90 14.52 13.79
C ILE A 346 3.08 14.05 14.65
N SER A 347 3.14 14.55 15.88
CA SER A 347 4.13 14.13 16.88
C SER A 347 3.71 12.88 17.64
N LEU A 348 4.66 12.23 18.31
CA LEU A 348 4.36 11.12 19.22
C LEU A 348 3.47 11.52 20.41
N ASP A 349 3.59 12.76 20.88
CA ASP A 349 2.70 13.30 21.92
C ASP A 349 1.23 13.35 21.45
N ALA A 350 1.00 13.81 20.22
CA ALA A 350 -0.32 13.81 19.60
C ALA A 350 -0.89 12.38 19.50
N VAL A 351 -0.10 11.39 19.06
CA VAL A 351 -0.53 9.98 19.01
C VAL A 351 -0.88 9.44 20.40
N ARG A 352 -0.06 9.72 21.43
CA ARG A 352 -0.36 9.35 22.82
C ARG A 352 -1.66 10.00 23.31
N TRP A 353 -1.93 11.23 22.92
CA TRP A 353 -3.17 11.92 23.24
C TRP A 353 -4.37 11.26 22.54
N MET A 354 -4.25 10.92 21.25
CA MET A 354 -5.31 10.22 20.51
C MET A 354 -5.65 8.87 21.17
N HIS A 355 -4.63 8.12 21.62
CA HIS A 355 -4.81 6.87 22.37
C HIS A 355 -5.62 7.07 23.66
N ARG A 356 -5.20 8.04 24.50
CA ARG A 356 -5.91 8.36 25.75
C ARG A 356 -7.33 8.86 25.52
N ARG A 357 -7.56 9.59 24.42
CA ARG A 357 -8.86 10.14 24.05
C ARG A 357 -9.83 9.08 23.50
N GLY A 358 -9.30 7.94 23.04
CA GLY A 358 -10.11 6.90 22.41
C GLY A 358 -10.52 7.27 20.98
N VAL A 359 -9.64 7.94 20.24
CA VAL A 359 -9.85 8.21 18.81
C VAL A 359 -9.97 6.88 18.06
N SER A 360 -11.00 6.75 17.24
CA SER A 360 -11.29 5.53 16.47
C SER A 360 -10.57 5.47 15.13
N LEU A 361 -10.34 6.63 14.51
CA LEU A 361 -9.74 6.80 13.18
C LEU A 361 -9.15 8.20 13.09
N TYR A 362 -8.00 8.32 12.42
CA TYR A 362 -7.41 9.60 12.04
C TYR A 362 -7.67 9.89 10.56
N ALA A 363 -8.04 11.12 10.22
CA ALA A 363 -8.07 11.62 8.85
C ALA A 363 -7.40 13.00 8.80
N GLY A 364 -6.54 13.26 7.81
CA GLY A 364 -5.87 14.55 7.71
C GLY A 364 -5.47 14.88 6.28
N ASP A 365 -5.33 16.18 5.99
CA ASP A 365 -4.68 16.65 4.77
C ASP A 365 -3.17 16.33 4.78
N LEU A 366 -2.58 16.25 5.97
CA LEU A 366 -1.24 15.74 6.26
C LEU A 366 -1.26 14.59 7.28
N GLY A 367 -0.17 13.84 7.33
CA GLY A 367 0.08 12.80 8.33
C GLY A 367 1.41 13.00 9.07
N ASP A 368 2.36 12.11 8.81
CA ASP A 368 3.72 12.21 9.37
C ASP A 368 4.55 13.31 8.69
N ALA A 369 5.46 13.92 9.44
CA ALA A 369 6.33 14.99 8.94
C ALA A 369 7.37 14.48 7.96
N HIS A 370 7.78 15.35 7.03
CA HIS A 370 8.89 15.10 6.12
C HIS A 370 9.83 16.32 6.06
N PRO A 371 11.12 16.19 6.47
CA PRO A 371 11.72 15.03 7.13
C PRO A 371 11.08 14.74 8.51
N PRO A 372 11.35 13.57 9.13
CA PRO A 372 10.76 13.26 10.42
C PRO A 372 11.17 14.24 11.53
N LEU A 373 10.22 14.57 12.41
CA LEU A 373 10.44 15.46 13.57
C LEU A 373 11.47 14.88 14.56
N ASP A 374 11.43 13.56 14.74
CA ASP A 374 12.37 12.79 15.56
C ASP A 374 12.87 11.60 14.74
N PRO A 375 14.17 11.53 14.42
CA PRO A 375 14.75 10.38 13.72
C PRO A 375 14.58 9.04 14.44
N ALA A 376 14.42 9.04 15.77
CA ALA A 376 14.18 7.82 16.55
C ALA A 376 12.73 7.30 16.38
N VAL A 377 11.81 8.16 15.94
CA VAL A 377 10.39 7.83 15.70
C VAL A 377 9.97 8.42 14.36
N PRO A 378 10.46 7.88 13.21
CA PRO A 378 10.40 8.56 11.92
C PRO A 378 9.01 8.64 11.27
N GLY A 379 7.94 8.31 12.01
CA GLY A 379 6.55 8.45 11.58
C GLY A 379 5.59 8.01 12.68
N PRO A 380 5.23 8.90 13.63
CA PRO A 380 4.34 8.55 14.73
C PRO A 380 3.00 7.93 14.31
N LEU A 381 2.37 8.36 13.22
CA LEU A 381 1.14 7.74 12.73
C LEU A 381 1.43 6.35 12.16
N HIS A 382 2.29 6.25 11.15
CA HIS A 382 2.50 5.01 10.41
C HIS A 382 3.32 3.97 11.20
N ARG A 383 4.17 4.38 12.14
CA ARG A 383 5.06 3.48 12.90
C ARG A 383 4.60 3.22 14.34
N VAL A 384 3.64 4.00 14.86
CA VAL A 384 3.09 3.81 16.21
C VAL A 384 1.57 3.67 16.18
N ALA A 385 0.83 4.67 15.69
CA ALA A 385 -0.63 4.65 15.75
C ALA A 385 -1.21 3.45 14.99
N LEU A 386 -0.81 3.23 13.74
CA LEU A 386 -1.32 2.15 12.92
C LEU A 386 -0.91 0.76 13.46
N PRO A 387 0.39 0.41 13.60
CA PRO A 387 0.79 -0.95 13.97
C PRO A 387 0.66 -1.29 15.47
N LEU A 388 0.68 -0.31 16.38
CA LEU A 388 0.60 -0.56 17.83
C LEU A 388 -0.78 -0.26 18.41
N LEU A 389 -1.45 0.81 17.97
CA LEU A 389 -2.81 1.12 18.44
C LEU A 389 -3.88 0.42 17.60
N GLY A 390 -3.54 -0.05 16.40
CA GLY A 390 -4.53 -0.54 15.45
C GLY A 390 -5.41 0.60 14.94
N MET A 391 -4.85 1.80 14.76
CA MET A 391 -5.61 2.98 14.33
C MET A 391 -5.56 3.16 12.82
N PRO A 392 -6.68 2.93 12.09
CA PRO A 392 -6.71 3.18 10.65
C PRO A 392 -6.53 4.68 10.36
N LEU A 393 -5.86 4.95 9.25
CA LEU A 393 -5.52 6.30 8.80
C LEU A 393 -6.23 6.59 7.47
N ILE A 394 -6.76 7.79 7.33
CA ILE A 394 -7.18 8.33 6.05
C ILE A 394 -6.21 9.45 5.69
N ASP A 395 -5.30 9.14 4.77
CA ASP A 395 -4.26 10.05 4.36
C ASP A 395 -4.73 10.97 3.23
N VAL A 396 -4.12 12.16 3.19
CA VAL A 396 -4.32 13.20 2.16
C VAL A 396 -5.80 13.49 1.87
N ALA A 397 -6.59 13.70 2.92
CA ALA A 397 -7.96 14.17 2.81
C ALA A 397 -8.02 15.60 2.21
N GLU A 398 -9.03 15.89 1.41
CA GLU A 398 -9.39 17.25 0.98
C GLU A 398 -10.29 17.87 2.06
N LEU A 399 -9.86 18.96 2.68
CA LEU A 399 -10.51 19.50 3.88
C LEU A 399 -10.89 20.98 3.73
N GLU A 400 -10.62 21.62 2.60
CA GLU A 400 -10.94 23.03 2.38
C GLU A 400 -12.46 23.25 2.36
N GLU A 401 -13.21 22.43 1.61
CA GLU A 401 -14.67 22.53 1.60
C GLU A 401 -15.25 22.23 2.99
N LEU A 402 -14.73 21.21 3.68
CA LEU A 402 -15.19 20.86 5.03
C LEU A 402 -15.00 22.01 6.02
N ALA A 403 -13.83 22.66 6.00
CA ALA A 403 -13.54 23.78 6.88
C ALA A 403 -14.46 24.97 6.60
N ALA A 404 -14.72 25.28 5.33
CA ALA A 404 -15.66 26.34 4.93
C ALA A 404 -17.09 26.05 5.42
N VAL A 405 -17.57 24.81 5.28
CA VAL A 405 -18.90 24.41 5.79
C VAL A 405 -18.95 24.46 7.31
N CYS A 406 -17.91 23.99 8.00
CA CYS A 406 -17.84 24.08 9.46
C CYS A 406 -17.91 25.52 9.95
N ALA A 407 -17.19 26.44 9.30
CA ALA A 407 -17.18 27.85 9.61
C ALA A 407 -18.54 28.52 9.32
N GLU A 408 -19.16 28.21 8.18
CA GLU A 408 -20.50 28.71 7.81
C GLU A 408 -21.56 28.29 8.84
N LEU A 409 -21.54 27.01 9.25
CA LEU A 409 -22.51 26.45 10.18
C LEU A 409 -22.17 26.71 11.65
N ASN A 410 -20.96 27.20 11.94
CA ASN A 410 -20.35 27.22 13.27
C ASN A 410 -20.50 25.86 13.99
N ARG A 411 -20.23 24.78 13.25
CA ARG A 411 -20.34 23.38 13.69
C ARG A 411 -19.15 22.60 13.17
N TYR A 412 -18.35 22.03 14.07
CA TYR A 412 -17.15 21.27 13.74
C TYR A 412 -17.31 19.77 14.00
N THR A 413 -18.57 19.31 14.12
CA THR A 413 -18.95 17.90 14.26
C THR A 413 -19.97 17.51 13.21
N PHE A 414 -19.81 16.31 12.69
CA PHE A 414 -20.60 15.76 11.58
C PHE A 414 -20.66 14.23 11.68
N LEU A 415 -21.60 13.62 10.95
CA LEU A 415 -21.55 12.20 10.69
C LEU A 415 -20.42 11.95 9.68
N LEU A 416 -19.38 11.23 10.08
CA LEU A 416 -18.37 10.71 9.16
C LEU A 416 -18.81 9.33 8.68
N THR A 417 -18.89 9.15 7.35
CA THR A 417 -19.09 7.83 6.74
C THR A 417 -17.95 7.48 5.80
N VAL A 418 -17.42 6.27 5.91
CA VAL A 418 -16.37 5.73 5.04
C VAL A 418 -16.71 4.29 4.73
N ALA A 419 -16.87 3.96 3.45
CA ALA A 419 -17.23 2.62 3.00
C ALA A 419 -16.18 2.10 2.02
N PRO A 420 -15.13 1.40 2.50
CA PRO A 420 -14.18 0.76 1.61
C PRO A 420 -14.87 -0.38 0.84
N PRO A 421 -14.61 -0.52 -0.47
CA PRO A 421 -15.02 -1.70 -1.23
C PRO A 421 -14.59 -3.01 -0.56
N ARG A 422 -15.42 -4.05 -0.68
CA ARG A 422 -15.18 -5.38 -0.10
C ARG A 422 -14.17 -6.19 -0.92
N ILE A 423 -12.98 -5.62 -1.12
CA ILE A 423 -11.87 -6.26 -1.83
C ILE A 423 -10.91 -6.82 -0.79
N HIS A 424 -10.75 -8.14 -0.80
CA HIS A 424 -9.83 -8.84 0.09
C HIS A 424 -8.38 -8.65 -0.34
N GLY A 425 -7.45 -8.72 0.61
CA GLY A 425 -6.03 -8.77 0.29
C GLY A 425 -5.32 -7.42 0.18
N LEU A 426 -6.02 -6.30 0.40
CA LEU A 426 -5.43 -4.97 0.22
C LEU A 426 -4.83 -4.42 1.52
N THR A 427 -3.68 -3.77 1.41
CA THR A 427 -3.04 -2.98 2.49
C THR A 427 -3.66 -1.59 2.62
N GLY A 428 -4.36 -1.11 1.61
CA GLY A 428 -5.10 0.14 1.64
C GLY A 428 -5.97 0.27 0.40
N ILE A 429 -6.81 1.29 0.35
CA ILE A 429 -7.74 1.50 -0.76
C ILE A 429 -8.15 2.98 -0.85
N PRO A 430 -8.24 3.56 -2.06
CA PRO A 430 -8.85 4.87 -2.21
C PRO A 430 -10.30 4.87 -1.68
N VAL A 431 -10.63 5.90 -0.93
CA VAL A 431 -11.96 6.06 -0.34
C VAL A 431 -12.48 7.46 -0.60
N ASN A 432 -13.80 7.61 -0.59
CA ASN A 432 -14.45 8.90 -0.45
C ASN A 432 -15.09 9.00 0.94
N PRO A 433 -14.38 9.55 1.94
CA PRO A 433 -14.98 9.85 3.22
C PRO A 433 -16.00 10.98 3.04
N LEU A 434 -17.19 10.83 3.61
CA LEU A 434 -18.24 11.85 3.56
C LEU A 434 -18.48 12.42 4.96
N ALA A 435 -18.43 13.74 5.06
CA ALA A 435 -18.93 14.48 6.22
C ALA A 435 -20.38 14.93 5.97
N ILE A 436 -21.32 14.55 6.83
CA ILE A 436 -22.75 14.83 6.68
C ILE A 436 -23.27 15.61 7.90
N PHE A 437 -23.83 16.80 7.68
CA PHE A 437 -24.23 17.78 8.71
C PHE A 437 -25.72 17.88 8.97
#